data_AF-A0A945GRU7-F1
#
_entry.id   AF-A0A945GRU7-F1
#
_cell.length_a   1.000
_cell.length_b   1.000
_cell.length_c   1.000
_cell.angle_alpha   90.00
_cell.angle_beta   90.00
_cell.angle_gamma   90.00
#
_symmetry.space_group_name_H-M   'P 1'
#
loop_
_entity.id
_entity.type
_entity.pdbx_description
1 polymer ?
#
loop_
_entity_poly.entity_id
_entity_poly.type
_entity_poly.pdbx_seq_one_letter_code
_entity_poly.pdbx_strand_id
1 'polypeptide(L)'
;MKELMFPDFPREEYVPRYACTQQVLAERGLDALFLTGRSNLRYFAGLRDGAWDASHFYFLAILPVEGQPVLLVSDGFQNLVEQCWIEDVRYWPLAREFYMSKESNAVALALDVFREMGLENGTIGMELGADMQVHMAHSHFTALREGLPKARTVDANDAVWAVRSVKSSAEIERLRRAASASAKGVRAGFEALAPGMTEKQVIDIMTSVMCAEGASELRFNALYAGPRAMWADGLPTDYVLRKGDLVQFDGGCIYEGYWCDFKRMATVGEPRADQRRFYELAREGLLAAIEVMKPGVPTSA
;
A
#
# COMPACT_ATOMS: atom_id res chain seq x y z
N MET A 1 -7.84 -23.37 -15.54
CA MET A 1 -7.25 -22.17 -14.91
C MET A 1 -7.90 -20.97 -15.55
N LYS A 2 -8.37 -20.04 -14.75
CA LYS A 2 -8.98 -18.78 -15.19
C LYS A 2 -7.97 -17.88 -15.89
N GLU A 3 -8.40 -17.30 -17.02
CA GLU A 3 -7.69 -16.23 -17.73
C GLU A 3 -7.84 -14.91 -16.97
N LEU A 4 -6.75 -14.17 -16.78
CA LEU A 4 -6.77 -12.95 -15.99
C LEU A 4 -6.97 -11.72 -16.87
N MET A 5 -7.95 -10.88 -16.53
CA MET A 5 -8.20 -9.62 -17.22
C MET A 5 -7.38 -8.49 -16.60
N PHE A 6 -6.47 -7.91 -17.40
CA PHE A 6 -5.61 -6.78 -17.02
C PHE A 6 -4.89 -6.94 -15.68
N PRO A 7 -4.34 -8.12 -15.31
CA PRO A 7 -3.84 -8.32 -13.95
C PRO A 7 -2.65 -7.41 -13.65
N ASP A 8 -2.41 -7.14 -12.36
CA ASP A 8 -1.14 -6.49 -11.97
C ASP A 8 0.03 -7.37 -12.41
N PHE A 9 0.09 -8.61 -11.95
CA PHE A 9 1.14 -9.54 -12.34
C PHE A 9 0.54 -10.73 -13.08
N PRO A 10 1.31 -11.40 -13.96
CA PRO A 10 0.87 -12.67 -14.51
C PRO A 10 0.75 -13.72 -13.39
N ARG A 11 -0.02 -14.79 -13.61
CA ARG A 11 -0.31 -15.82 -12.58
C ARG A 11 0.96 -16.42 -11.98
N GLU A 12 1.98 -16.58 -12.80
CA GLU A 12 3.28 -17.15 -12.48
C GLU A 12 4.01 -16.40 -11.36
N GLU A 13 3.67 -15.13 -11.14
CA GLU A 13 4.21 -14.34 -10.04
C GLU A 13 3.51 -14.65 -8.70
N TYR A 14 2.22 -15.01 -8.72
CA TYR A 14 1.46 -15.31 -7.50
C TYR A 14 1.71 -16.73 -6.96
N VAL A 15 2.02 -17.69 -7.83
CA VAL A 15 2.32 -19.08 -7.42
C VAL A 15 3.46 -19.15 -6.41
N PRO A 16 4.68 -18.61 -6.66
CA PRO A 16 5.76 -18.64 -5.69
C PRO A 16 5.47 -17.77 -4.45
N ARG A 17 4.74 -16.65 -4.60
CA ARG A 17 4.31 -15.84 -3.46
C ARG A 17 3.40 -16.62 -2.52
N TYR A 18 2.46 -17.38 -3.06
CA TYR A 18 1.53 -18.18 -2.27
C TYR A 18 2.24 -19.37 -1.61
N ALA A 19 3.15 -20.04 -2.32
CA ALA A 19 4.00 -21.09 -1.72
C ALA A 19 4.85 -20.54 -0.55
N CYS A 20 5.45 -19.37 -0.72
CA CYS A 20 6.16 -18.67 0.37
C CYS A 20 5.23 -18.30 1.52
N THR A 21 3.99 -17.89 1.22
CA THR A 21 2.98 -17.62 2.25
C THR A 21 2.71 -18.87 3.08
N GLN A 22 2.41 -20.01 2.46
CA GLN A 22 2.15 -21.27 3.14
C GLN A 22 3.33 -21.71 4.00
N GLN A 23 4.56 -21.57 3.50
CA GLN A 23 5.77 -21.83 4.29
C GLN A 23 5.85 -20.95 5.54
N VAL A 24 5.63 -19.63 5.39
CA VAL A 24 5.65 -18.69 6.52
C VAL A 24 4.55 -19.00 7.54
N LEU A 25 3.36 -19.42 7.10
CA LEU A 25 2.29 -19.84 8.01
C LEU A 25 2.68 -21.08 8.80
N ALA A 26 3.23 -22.10 8.14
CA ALA A 26 3.70 -23.31 8.80
C ALA A 26 4.80 -23.02 9.83
N GLU A 27 5.80 -22.21 9.47
CA GLU A 27 6.90 -21.81 10.37
C GLU A 27 6.42 -21.06 11.61
N ARG A 28 5.32 -20.31 11.49
CA ARG A 28 4.75 -19.48 12.56
C ARG A 28 3.60 -20.15 13.31
N GLY A 29 3.23 -21.39 12.94
CA GLY A 29 2.11 -22.10 13.55
C GLY A 29 0.76 -21.40 13.34
N LEU A 30 0.56 -20.83 12.15
CA LEU A 30 -0.71 -20.25 11.71
C LEU A 30 -1.41 -21.23 10.76
N ASP A 31 -2.69 -21.47 10.98
CA ASP A 31 -3.50 -22.36 10.11
C ASP A 31 -4.06 -21.60 8.90
N ALA A 32 -4.25 -20.28 9.02
CA ALA A 32 -4.62 -19.41 7.90
C ALA A 32 -4.29 -17.94 8.15
N LEU A 33 -4.19 -17.15 7.09
CA LEU A 33 -4.38 -15.69 7.12
C LEU A 33 -5.80 -15.32 6.73
N PHE A 34 -6.36 -14.34 7.42
CA PHE A 34 -7.56 -13.63 7.05
C PHE A 34 -7.20 -12.18 6.71
N LEU A 35 -7.33 -11.83 5.43
CA LEU A 35 -6.91 -10.55 4.89
C LEU A 35 -8.11 -9.68 4.52
N THR A 36 -8.05 -8.41 4.90
CA THR A 36 -9.08 -7.40 4.66
C THR A 36 -8.50 -6.12 4.06
N GLY A 37 -7.22 -5.82 4.33
CA GLY A 37 -6.57 -4.58 3.93
C GLY A 37 -6.23 -4.49 2.44
N ARG A 38 -6.35 -3.28 1.87
CA ARG A 38 -6.09 -2.96 0.46
C ARG A 38 -4.79 -3.55 -0.06
N SER A 39 -3.70 -3.19 0.62
CA SER A 39 -2.35 -3.52 0.17
C SER A 39 -2.11 -5.03 0.20
N ASN A 40 -2.68 -5.72 1.19
CA ASN A 40 -2.53 -7.16 1.34
C ASN A 40 -3.41 -7.90 0.32
N LEU A 41 -4.67 -7.52 0.13
CA LEU A 41 -5.52 -8.12 -0.90
C LEU A 41 -4.98 -7.89 -2.31
N ARG A 42 -4.43 -6.71 -2.60
CA ARG A 42 -3.73 -6.47 -3.86
C ARG A 42 -2.49 -7.35 -4.01
N TYR A 43 -1.66 -7.45 -2.98
CA TYR A 43 -0.41 -8.23 -3.03
C TYR A 43 -0.66 -9.74 -3.17
N PHE A 44 -1.54 -10.28 -2.32
CA PHE A 44 -1.77 -11.72 -2.19
C PHE A 44 -2.81 -12.26 -3.17
N ALA A 45 -3.84 -11.48 -3.52
CA ALA A 45 -4.91 -11.92 -4.43
C ALA A 45 -4.84 -11.26 -5.81
N GLY A 46 -4.11 -10.15 -5.97
CA GLY A 46 -4.13 -9.38 -7.22
C GLY A 46 -5.40 -8.56 -7.41
N LEU A 47 -6.19 -8.37 -6.34
CA LEU A 47 -7.44 -7.61 -6.40
C LEU A 47 -7.17 -6.11 -6.26
N ARG A 48 -7.73 -5.31 -7.18
CA ARG A 48 -7.69 -3.84 -7.14
C ARG A 48 -9.10 -3.31 -7.18
N ASP A 49 -9.36 -2.25 -6.43
CA ASP A 49 -10.64 -1.55 -6.48
C ASP A 49 -10.43 -0.03 -6.42
N GLY A 50 -11.24 0.70 -7.18
CA GLY A 50 -11.22 2.17 -7.21
C GLY A 50 -12.02 2.81 -6.08
N ALA A 51 -12.93 2.07 -5.45
CA ALA A 51 -13.81 2.54 -4.39
C ALA A 51 -13.36 2.09 -2.99
N TRP A 52 -12.09 1.71 -2.82
CA TRP A 52 -11.57 1.13 -1.58
C TRP A 52 -11.80 2.01 -0.34
N ASP A 53 -11.76 3.33 -0.51
CA ASP A 53 -11.94 4.30 0.58
C ASP A 53 -13.41 4.42 1.02
N ALA A 54 -14.35 3.79 0.30
CA ALA A 54 -15.71 3.60 0.78
C ALA A 54 -15.74 2.44 1.79
N SER A 55 -15.82 2.77 3.08
CA SER A 55 -15.74 1.84 4.22
C SER A 55 -16.75 0.68 4.23
N HIS A 56 -17.79 0.75 3.39
CA HIS A 56 -18.80 -0.31 3.26
C HIS A 56 -18.45 -1.34 2.17
N PHE A 57 -17.48 -1.03 1.31
CA PHE A 57 -16.89 -1.97 0.38
C PHE A 57 -15.62 -2.55 0.99
N TYR A 58 -15.67 -3.85 1.26
CA TYR A 58 -14.50 -4.59 1.65
C TYR A 58 -14.56 -5.97 1.00
N PHE A 59 -13.38 -6.48 0.74
CA PHE A 59 -13.15 -7.79 0.17
C PHE A 59 -12.40 -8.60 1.22
N LEU A 60 -12.59 -9.91 1.23
CA LEU A 60 -11.94 -10.76 2.20
C LEU A 60 -11.18 -11.85 1.45
N ALA A 61 -10.05 -12.28 1.99
CA ALA A 61 -9.36 -13.48 1.52
C ALA A 61 -8.96 -14.36 2.70
N ILE A 62 -9.17 -15.66 2.55
CA ILE A 62 -8.70 -16.68 3.49
C ILE A 62 -7.60 -17.46 2.78
N LEU A 63 -6.39 -17.39 3.32
CA LEU A 63 -5.20 -18.07 2.78
C LEU A 63 -4.76 -19.15 3.78
N PRO A 64 -5.14 -20.42 3.57
CA PRO A 64 -4.80 -21.49 4.50
C PRO A 64 -3.33 -21.91 4.37
N VAL A 65 -2.78 -22.48 5.44
CA VAL A 65 -1.43 -23.07 5.46
C VAL A 65 -1.27 -24.19 4.43
N GLU A 66 -2.35 -24.91 4.13
CA GLU A 66 -2.42 -25.94 3.10
C GLU A 66 -3.69 -25.79 2.25
N GLY A 67 -3.61 -26.12 0.96
CA GLY A 67 -4.74 -26.00 0.03
C GLY A 67 -4.83 -24.67 -0.72
N GLN A 68 -5.95 -24.44 -1.40
CA GLN A 68 -6.16 -23.25 -2.23
C GLN A 68 -6.70 -22.07 -1.39
N PRO A 69 -6.36 -20.82 -1.74
CA PRO A 69 -6.93 -19.66 -1.09
C PRO A 69 -8.37 -19.43 -1.58
N VAL A 70 -9.18 -18.76 -0.76
CA VAL A 70 -10.57 -18.41 -1.08
C VAL A 70 -10.73 -16.89 -1.02
N LEU A 71 -11.31 -16.31 -2.06
CA LEU A 71 -11.68 -14.90 -2.11
C LEU A 71 -13.18 -14.77 -1.84
N LEU A 72 -13.56 -13.88 -0.93
CA LEU A 72 -14.95 -13.56 -0.63
C LEU A 72 -15.23 -12.13 -1.09
N VAL A 73 -16.23 -11.95 -1.96
CA VAL A 73 -16.62 -10.64 -2.48
C VAL A 73 -18.14 -10.51 -2.55
N SER A 74 -18.66 -9.28 -2.65
CA SER A 74 -20.07 -9.09 -3.00
C SER A 74 -20.29 -9.44 -4.47
N ASP A 75 -21.44 -10.03 -4.82
CA ASP A 75 -21.85 -10.33 -6.20
C ASP A 75 -21.79 -9.11 -7.16
N GLY A 76 -21.96 -7.89 -6.64
CA GLY A 76 -21.73 -6.64 -7.38
C GLY A 76 -20.32 -6.44 -7.96
N PHE A 77 -19.32 -7.23 -7.50
CA PHE A 77 -17.93 -7.14 -7.93
C PHE A 77 -17.46 -8.35 -8.76
N GLN A 78 -18.39 -9.16 -9.31
CA GLN A 78 -18.06 -10.32 -10.14
C GLN A 78 -17.13 -10.01 -11.32
N ASN A 79 -17.28 -8.86 -11.98
CA ASN A 79 -16.37 -8.48 -13.07
C ASN A 79 -15.00 -8.03 -12.56
N LEU A 80 -14.96 -7.47 -11.34
CA LEU A 80 -13.73 -6.99 -10.72
C LEU A 80 -12.81 -8.15 -10.37
N VAL A 81 -13.35 -9.33 -10.04
CA VAL A 81 -12.51 -10.47 -9.68
C VAL A 81 -11.78 -11.07 -10.86
N GLU A 82 -12.11 -10.74 -12.11
CA GLU A 82 -11.40 -11.26 -13.30
C GLU A 82 -9.91 -10.90 -13.34
N GLN A 83 -9.49 -9.88 -12.61
CA GLN A 83 -8.06 -9.54 -12.44
C GLN A 83 -7.33 -10.39 -11.36
N CYS A 84 -8.10 -11.07 -10.50
CA CYS A 84 -7.61 -11.85 -9.35
C CYS A 84 -7.30 -13.29 -9.75
N TRP A 85 -6.14 -13.79 -9.30
CA TRP A 85 -5.65 -15.13 -9.62
C TRP A 85 -6.32 -16.26 -8.83
N ILE A 86 -6.97 -15.92 -7.72
CA ILE A 86 -7.68 -16.87 -6.87
C ILE A 86 -8.87 -17.43 -7.67
N GLU A 87 -8.91 -18.77 -7.77
CA GLU A 87 -9.94 -19.49 -8.53
C GLU A 87 -11.22 -19.69 -7.71
N ASP A 88 -11.09 -19.96 -6.41
CA ASP A 88 -12.22 -20.12 -5.52
C ASP A 88 -12.73 -18.75 -5.04
N VAL A 89 -13.75 -18.24 -5.74
CA VAL A 89 -14.42 -16.97 -5.41
C VAL A 89 -15.83 -17.26 -4.94
N ARG A 90 -16.14 -16.83 -3.72
CA ARG A 90 -17.47 -16.94 -3.12
C ARG A 90 -18.13 -15.58 -3.02
N TYR A 91 -19.44 -15.56 -3.22
CA TYR A 91 -20.22 -14.34 -3.34
C TYR A 91 -21.24 -14.22 -2.22
N TRP A 92 -21.36 -13.04 -1.65
CA TRP A 92 -22.54 -12.65 -0.87
C TRP A 92 -23.40 -11.65 -1.64
N PRO A 93 -24.72 -11.61 -1.42
CA PRO A 93 -25.59 -10.64 -2.08
C PRO A 93 -25.25 -9.21 -1.65
N LEU A 94 -25.07 -8.32 -2.63
CA LEU A 94 -24.99 -6.89 -2.38
C LEU A 94 -26.32 -6.42 -1.79
N ALA A 95 -26.29 -5.96 -0.54
CA ALA A 95 -27.50 -5.61 0.19
C ALA A 95 -28.33 -4.57 -0.58
N ARG A 96 -29.66 -4.76 -0.67
CA ARG A 96 -30.57 -3.80 -1.30
C ARG A 96 -30.55 -2.42 -0.63
N GLU A 97 -30.35 -2.41 0.68
CA GLU A 97 -30.20 -1.20 1.50
C GLU A 97 -28.77 -0.63 1.46
N PHE A 98 -27.87 -1.31 0.74
CA PHE A 98 -26.49 -0.93 0.48
C PHE A 98 -25.76 -0.52 1.77
N TYR A 99 -25.52 0.78 1.97
CA TYR A 99 -24.74 1.33 3.08
C TYR A 99 -25.54 1.42 4.39
N MET A 100 -26.86 1.20 4.36
CA MET A 100 -27.73 1.29 5.53
C MET A 100 -27.96 -0.05 6.23
N SER A 101 -27.52 -1.17 5.65
CA SER A 101 -27.70 -2.49 6.27
C SER A 101 -26.91 -2.59 7.57
N LYS A 102 -27.57 -3.07 8.63
CA LYS A 102 -26.93 -3.38 9.92
C LYS A 102 -26.39 -4.80 9.99
N GLU A 103 -26.89 -5.69 9.11
CA GLU A 103 -26.46 -7.07 9.00
C GLU A 103 -25.49 -7.25 7.83
N SER A 104 -24.50 -8.13 8.02
CA SER A 104 -23.48 -8.41 7.01
C SER A 104 -23.56 -9.84 6.51
N ASN A 105 -24.01 -10.00 5.26
CA ASN A 105 -23.93 -11.27 4.55
C ASN A 105 -22.48 -11.73 4.36
N ALA A 106 -21.51 -10.81 4.37
CA ALA A 106 -20.09 -11.13 4.26
C ALA A 106 -19.59 -11.90 5.49
N VAL A 107 -20.05 -11.55 6.70
CA VAL A 107 -19.67 -12.25 7.93
C VAL A 107 -20.21 -13.68 7.92
N ALA A 108 -21.49 -13.87 7.57
CA ALA A 108 -22.09 -15.18 7.47
C ALA A 108 -21.32 -16.08 6.48
N LEU A 109 -21.03 -15.57 5.28
CA LEU A 109 -20.25 -16.30 4.29
C LEU A 109 -18.84 -16.64 4.77
N ALA A 110 -18.14 -15.69 5.41
CA ALA A 110 -16.81 -15.94 5.93
C ALA A 110 -16.81 -17.05 6.99
N LEU A 111 -17.78 -17.05 7.90
CA LEU A 111 -17.93 -18.11 8.90
C LEU A 111 -18.19 -19.47 8.26
N ASP A 112 -19.05 -19.54 7.25
CA ASP A 112 -19.33 -20.79 6.54
C ASP A 112 -18.06 -21.34 5.87
N VAL A 113 -17.28 -20.47 5.20
CA VAL A 113 -16.02 -20.86 4.58
C VAL A 113 -14.98 -21.30 5.60
N PHE A 114 -14.86 -20.63 6.75
CA PHE A 114 -13.98 -21.10 7.83
C PHE A 114 -14.36 -22.51 8.32
N ARG A 115 -15.66 -22.84 8.41
CA ARG A 115 -16.12 -24.18 8.79
C ARG A 115 -15.84 -25.20 7.69
N GLU A 116 -16.12 -24.86 6.43
CA GLU A 116 -15.83 -25.72 5.26
C GLU A 116 -14.34 -26.09 5.19
N MET A 117 -13.47 -25.15 5.56
CA MET A 117 -12.01 -25.34 5.58
C MET A 117 -11.49 -25.99 6.87
N GLY A 118 -12.35 -26.32 7.84
CA GLY A 118 -11.95 -26.90 9.13
C GLY A 118 -11.15 -25.95 10.03
N LEU A 119 -11.25 -24.64 9.81
CA LEU A 119 -10.48 -23.60 10.49
C LEU A 119 -11.17 -23.06 11.76
N GLU A 120 -12.35 -23.57 12.10
CA GLU A 120 -13.16 -23.16 13.26
C GLU A 120 -12.48 -23.34 14.63
N ASN A 121 -11.43 -24.17 14.71
CA ASN A 121 -10.60 -24.39 15.89
C ASN A 121 -9.12 -24.00 15.67
N GLY A 122 -8.80 -23.41 14.51
CA GLY A 122 -7.42 -23.11 14.11
C GLY A 122 -6.87 -21.81 14.71
N THR A 123 -5.58 -21.58 14.51
CA THR A 123 -4.92 -20.29 14.71
C THR A 123 -5.04 -19.45 13.44
N ILE A 124 -5.82 -18.38 13.52
CA ILE A 124 -6.09 -17.48 12.38
C ILE A 124 -5.31 -16.19 12.56
N GLY A 125 -4.36 -15.93 11.66
CA GLY A 125 -3.65 -14.67 11.58
C GLY A 125 -4.51 -13.58 10.96
N MET A 126 -4.59 -12.42 11.60
CA MET A 126 -5.38 -11.25 11.17
C MET A 126 -4.52 -9.98 11.23
N GLU A 127 -4.93 -8.94 10.51
CA GLU A 127 -4.24 -7.63 10.41
C GLU A 127 -4.46 -6.77 11.67
N LEU A 128 -3.94 -7.22 12.82
CA LEU A 128 -4.20 -6.61 14.14
C LEU A 128 -3.07 -5.74 14.68
N GLY A 129 -1.88 -5.79 14.07
CA GLY A 129 -0.71 -5.05 14.53
C GLY A 129 -0.76 -3.56 14.20
N ALA A 130 0.13 -2.78 14.81
CA ALA A 130 0.08 -1.32 14.83
C ALA A 130 0.22 -0.65 13.45
N ASP A 131 0.81 -1.33 12.47
CA ASP A 131 1.06 -0.83 11.10
C ASP A 131 0.11 -1.44 10.05
N MET A 132 -0.87 -2.25 10.47
CA MET A 132 -1.94 -2.73 9.60
C MET A 132 -3.30 -2.41 10.21
N GLN A 133 -4.34 -2.46 9.38
CA GLN A 133 -5.69 -2.14 9.80
C GLN A 133 -6.65 -3.18 9.23
N VAL A 134 -7.55 -3.66 10.06
CA VAL A 134 -8.70 -4.43 9.62
C VAL A 134 -9.63 -3.49 8.84
N HIS A 135 -9.74 -3.70 7.53
CA HIS A 135 -10.57 -2.90 6.63
C HIS A 135 -11.98 -3.49 6.52
N MET A 136 -12.67 -3.59 7.65
CA MET A 136 -14.09 -3.92 7.70
C MET A 136 -14.73 -3.17 8.87
N ALA A 137 -16.06 -3.02 8.85
CA ALA A 137 -16.76 -2.39 9.96
C ALA A 137 -16.45 -3.11 11.28
N HIS A 138 -16.18 -2.35 12.35
CA HIS A 138 -15.82 -2.92 13.64
C HIS A 138 -16.86 -3.91 14.17
N SER A 139 -18.16 -3.62 14.00
CA SER A 139 -19.25 -4.54 14.36
C SER A 139 -19.17 -5.87 13.62
N HIS A 140 -18.83 -5.85 12.33
CA HIS A 140 -18.68 -7.06 11.52
C HIS A 140 -17.45 -7.87 11.94
N PHE A 141 -16.35 -7.19 12.24
CA PHE A 141 -15.14 -7.84 12.74
C PHE A 141 -15.38 -8.52 14.09
N THR A 142 -16.08 -7.84 15.01
CA THR A 142 -16.49 -8.41 16.29
C THR A 142 -17.39 -9.63 16.10
N ALA A 143 -18.44 -9.52 15.28
CA ALA A 143 -19.35 -10.64 14.99
C ALA A 143 -18.63 -11.84 14.35
N LEU A 144 -17.65 -11.60 13.46
CA LEU A 144 -16.82 -12.66 12.87
C LEU A 144 -16.03 -13.41 13.95
N ARG A 145 -15.39 -12.69 14.88
CA ARG A 145 -14.63 -13.30 15.99
C ARG A 145 -15.53 -14.07 16.95
N GLU A 146 -16.68 -13.50 17.29
CA GLU A 146 -17.68 -14.17 18.13
C GLU A 146 -18.24 -15.45 17.48
N GLY A 147 -18.34 -15.47 16.14
CA GLY A 147 -18.73 -16.63 15.35
C GLY A 147 -17.67 -17.74 15.25
N LEU A 148 -16.44 -17.47 15.68
CA LEU A 148 -15.32 -18.42 15.74
C LEU A 148 -14.81 -18.60 17.18
N PRO A 149 -15.66 -19.00 18.14
CA PRO A 149 -15.33 -18.96 19.57
C PRO A 149 -14.20 -19.93 19.98
N LYS A 150 -13.88 -20.90 19.13
CA LYS A 150 -12.82 -21.90 19.36
C LYS A 150 -11.55 -21.61 18.56
N ALA A 151 -11.57 -20.66 17.63
CA ALA A 151 -10.40 -20.27 16.86
C ALA A 151 -9.52 -19.32 17.69
N ARG A 152 -8.21 -19.46 17.56
CA ARG A 152 -7.24 -18.53 18.15
C ARG A 152 -6.90 -17.44 17.14
N THR A 153 -7.48 -16.25 17.29
CA THR A 153 -7.13 -15.09 16.45
C THR A 153 -5.85 -14.41 16.95
N VAL A 154 -4.86 -14.23 16.09
CA VAL A 154 -3.57 -13.62 16.43
C VAL A 154 -3.19 -12.52 15.44
N ASP A 155 -2.30 -11.62 15.84
CA ASP A 155 -1.69 -10.65 14.93
C ASP A 155 -0.79 -11.37 13.91
N ALA A 156 -0.95 -11.02 12.63
CA ALA A 156 -0.21 -11.57 11.51
C ALA A 156 0.76 -10.60 10.84
N ASN A 157 1.00 -9.41 11.39
CA ASN A 157 1.85 -8.41 10.76
C ASN A 157 3.22 -8.96 10.38
N ASP A 158 3.89 -9.64 11.30
CA ASP A 158 5.19 -10.24 11.03
C ASP A 158 5.13 -11.31 9.94
N ALA A 159 4.05 -12.10 9.87
CA ALA A 159 3.87 -13.13 8.84
C ALA A 159 3.67 -12.48 7.45
N VAL A 160 2.83 -11.47 7.37
CA VAL A 160 2.61 -10.69 6.15
C VAL A 160 3.90 -10.03 5.67
N TRP A 161 4.66 -9.40 6.58
CA TRP A 161 5.94 -8.77 6.24
C TRP A 161 7.03 -9.76 5.85
N ALA A 162 7.08 -10.94 6.46
CA ALA A 162 8.03 -11.98 6.08
C ALA A 162 7.87 -12.36 4.60
N VAL A 163 6.64 -12.40 4.08
CA VAL A 163 6.39 -12.65 2.65
C VAL A 163 6.69 -11.41 1.81
N ARG A 164 6.26 -10.22 2.24
CA ARG A 164 6.29 -9.00 1.42
C ARG A 164 7.65 -8.28 1.40
N SER A 165 8.54 -8.52 2.35
CA SER A 165 9.76 -7.71 2.52
C SER A 165 10.76 -7.93 1.38
N VAL A 166 10.95 -9.18 0.96
CA VAL A 166 11.83 -9.54 -0.16
C VAL A 166 11.06 -9.40 -1.47
N LYS A 167 11.51 -8.49 -2.33
CA LYS A 167 10.83 -8.18 -3.59
C LYS A 167 11.28 -9.12 -4.70
N SER A 168 10.35 -9.53 -5.54
CA SER A 168 10.69 -10.19 -6.81
C SER A 168 11.32 -9.21 -7.80
N SER A 169 11.91 -9.74 -8.87
CA SER A 169 12.44 -8.93 -9.97
C SER A 169 11.37 -8.03 -10.62
N ALA A 170 10.13 -8.52 -10.74
CA ALA A 170 9.03 -7.75 -11.33
C ALA A 170 8.61 -6.60 -10.40
N GLU A 171 8.58 -6.84 -9.09
CA GLU A 171 8.32 -5.81 -8.09
C GLU A 171 9.41 -4.73 -8.07
N ILE A 172 10.68 -5.14 -8.16
CA ILE A 172 11.81 -4.20 -8.23
C ILE A 172 11.72 -3.31 -9.48
N GLU A 173 11.32 -3.87 -10.62
CA GLU A 173 11.14 -3.05 -11.83
C GLU A 173 10.05 -1.99 -11.63
N ARG A 174 8.93 -2.31 -10.97
CA ARG A 174 7.90 -1.32 -10.63
C ARG A 174 8.41 -0.24 -9.69
N LEU A 175 9.20 -0.60 -8.68
CA LEU A 175 9.85 0.37 -7.79
C LEU A 175 10.78 1.31 -8.59
N ARG A 176 11.54 0.78 -9.55
CA ARG A 176 12.38 1.60 -10.45
C ARG A 176 11.55 2.54 -11.32
N ARG A 177 10.42 2.09 -11.84
CA ARG A 177 9.48 2.92 -12.62
C ARG A 177 8.91 4.05 -11.77
N ALA A 178 8.40 3.74 -10.59
CA ALA A 178 7.92 4.74 -9.63
C ALA A 178 9.01 5.77 -9.29
N ALA A 179 10.24 5.31 -9.01
CA ALA A 179 11.37 6.18 -8.69
C ALA A 179 11.79 7.07 -9.87
N SER A 180 11.84 6.51 -11.08
CA SER A 180 12.17 7.27 -12.30
C SER A 180 11.13 8.35 -12.59
N ALA A 181 9.84 8.00 -12.57
CA ALA A 181 8.76 8.96 -12.81
C ALA A 181 8.76 10.08 -11.75
N SER A 182 8.92 9.71 -10.47
CA SER A 182 9.02 10.65 -9.35
C SER A 182 10.22 11.59 -9.51
N ALA A 183 11.40 11.07 -9.84
CA ALA A 183 12.61 11.87 -10.03
C ALA A 183 12.48 12.86 -11.19
N LYS A 184 11.82 12.47 -12.29
CA LYS A 184 11.54 13.36 -13.43
C LYS A 184 10.55 14.46 -13.04
N GLY A 185 9.48 14.12 -12.34
CA GLY A 185 8.49 15.09 -11.85
C GLY A 185 9.09 16.12 -10.92
N VAL A 186 9.80 15.67 -9.88
CA VAL A 186 10.46 16.57 -8.91
C VAL A 186 11.49 17.45 -9.61
N ARG A 187 12.28 16.90 -10.55
CA ARG A 187 13.21 17.69 -11.34
C ARG A 187 12.50 18.81 -12.11
N ALA A 188 11.44 18.49 -12.83
CA ALA A 188 10.68 19.48 -13.61
C ALA A 188 10.10 20.58 -12.73
N GLY A 189 9.52 20.23 -11.56
CA GLY A 189 9.02 21.23 -10.63
C GLY A 189 10.11 22.12 -10.05
N PHE A 190 11.28 21.56 -9.73
CA PHE A 190 12.41 22.33 -9.21
C PHE A 190 13.08 23.21 -10.27
N GLU A 191 13.21 22.75 -11.51
CA GLU A 191 13.70 23.55 -12.63
C GLU A 191 12.76 24.72 -12.97
N ALA A 192 11.46 24.58 -12.67
CA ALA A 192 10.47 25.62 -12.87
C ALA A 192 10.44 26.70 -11.76
N LEU A 193 11.13 26.51 -10.62
CA LEU A 193 11.02 27.40 -9.46
C LEU A 193 11.35 28.85 -9.80
N ALA A 194 10.38 29.74 -9.58
CA ALA A 194 10.53 31.17 -9.76
C ALA A 194 9.81 31.97 -8.66
N PRO A 195 10.34 33.15 -8.26
CA PRO A 195 9.59 34.07 -7.42
C PRO A 195 8.23 34.41 -8.05
N GLY A 196 7.17 34.44 -7.25
CA GLY A 196 5.81 34.72 -7.71
C GLY A 196 4.97 33.47 -8.01
N MET A 197 5.56 32.29 -8.13
CA MET A 197 4.81 31.03 -8.21
C MET A 197 4.23 30.63 -6.86
N THR A 198 3.14 29.86 -6.84
CA THR A 198 2.63 29.23 -5.62
C THR A 198 3.18 27.82 -5.42
N GLU A 199 3.14 27.30 -4.18
CA GLU A 199 3.44 25.89 -3.89
C GLU A 199 2.58 24.95 -4.75
N LYS A 200 1.30 25.28 -4.96
CA LYS A 200 0.38 24.53 -5.84
C LYS A 200 0.83 24.51 -7.30
N GLN A 201 1.26 25.64 -7.86
CA GLN A 201 1.75 25.66 -9.24
C GLN A 201 2.98 24.75 -9.42
N VAL A 202 3.84 24.67 -8.41
CA VAL A 202 5.00 23.78 -8.46
C VAL A 202 4.59 22.32 -8.38
N ILE A 203 3.68 21.95 -7.46
CA ILE A 203 3.23 20.56 -7.33
C ILE A 203 2.45 20.10 -8.57
N ASP A 204 1.69 21.00 -9.21
CA ASP A 204 0.95 20.71 -10.44
C ASP A 204 1.90 20.32 -11.57
N ILE A 205 3.04 21.00 -11.70
CA ILE A 205 4.09 20.66 -12.67
C ILE A 205 4.68 19.29 -12.35
N MET A 206 5.07 19.06 -11.09
CA MET A 206 5.68 17.80 -10.67
C MET A 206 4.76 16.60 -10.96
N THR A 207 3.52 16.72 -10.53
CA THR A 207 2.52 15.65 -10.62
C THR A 207 2.06 15.41 -12.05
N SER A 208 1.93 16.46 -12.88
CA SER A 208 1.64 16.33 -14.31
C SER A 208 2.71 15.53 -15.04
N VAL A 209 3.99 15.76 -14.74
CA VAL A 209 5.10 14.99 -15.31
C VAL A 209 5.10 13.56 -14.79
N MET A 210 4.87 13.33 -13.49
CA MET A 210 4.75 11.97 -12.95
C MET A 210 3.62 11.17 -13.64
N CYS A 211 2.46 11.78 -13.85
CA CYS A 211 1.35 11.17 -14.59
C CYS A 211 1.74 10.87 -16.04
N ALA A 212 2.38 11.81 -16.74
CA ALA A 212 2.85 11.60 -18.11
C ALA A 212 3.89 10.47 -18.22
N GLU A 213 4.64 10.21 -17.16
CA GLU A 213 5.62 9.12 -17.05
C GLU A 213 4.99 7.78 -16.60
N GLY A 214 3.66 7.72 -16.48
CA GLY A 214 2.91 6.50 -16.23
C GLY A 214 2.60 6.21 -14.77
N ALA A 215 2.67 7.20 -13.87
CA ALA A 215 2.17 7.04 -12.50
C ALA A 215 0.71 6.56 -12.50
N SER A 216 0.42 5.49 -11.74
CA SER A 216 -0.94 4.98 -11.58
C SER A 216 -1.71 5.75 -10.52
N GLU A 217 -1.02 6.24 -9.49
CA GLU A 217 -1.63 7.02 -8.40
C GLU A 217 -0.65 8.08 -7.89
N LEU A 218 -1.20 9.19 -7.41
CA LEU A 218 -0.46 10.26 -6.73
C LEU A 218 -0.99 10.38 -5.31
N ARG A 219 -0.22 9.87 -4.34
CA ARG A 219 -0.55 9.91 -2.92
C ARG A 219 0.65 10.45 -2.16
N PHE A 220 0.38 11.19 -1.08
CA PHE A 220 1.42 11.78 -0.23
C PHE A 220 2.45 12.60 -1.04
N ASN A 221 2.02 13.76 -1.54
CA ASN A 221 2.90 14.72 -2.22
C ASN A 221 2.91 16.01 -1.40
N ALA A 222 3.81 16.07 -0.41
CA ALA A 222 3.99 17.23 0.43
C ALA A 222 4.95 18.22 -0.23
N LEU A 223 4.57 19.50 -0.26
CA LEU A 223 5.43 20.58 -0.73
C LEU A 223 5.22 21.81 0.13
N TYR A 224 6.29 22.32 0.71
CA TYR A 224 6.27 23.43 1.64
C TYR A 224 7.51 24.30 1.49
N ALA A 225 7.30 25.62 1.52
CA ALA A 225 8.33 26.60 1.19
C ALA A 225 8.44 27.77 2.18
N GLY A 226 9.59 28.45 2.17
CA GLY A 226 9.81 29.69 2.89
C GLY A 226 9.59 29.53 4.42
N PRO A 227 8.72 30.33 5.07
CA PRO A 227 8.37 30.19 6.48
C PRO A 227 7.78 28.83 6.86
N ARG A 228 7.23 28.10 5.88
CA ARG A 228 6.67 26.75 6.05
C ARG A 228 7.71 25.66 5.83
N ALA A 229 8.93 26.01 5.44
CA ALA A 229 9.96 25.04 5.09
C ALA A 229 10.23 24.01 6.21
N MET A 230 9.90 24.29 7.47
CA MET A 230 10.10 23.37 8.59
C MET A 230 8.81 22.71 9.11
N TRP A 231 7.69 22.80 8.39
CA TRP A 231 6.38 22.33 8.87
C TRP A 231 6.21 20.82 8.84
N ALA A 232 7.13 20.07 8.22
CA ALA A 232 7.11 18.62 8.02
C ALA A 232 5.81 18.13 7.37
N ASP A 233 5.93 17.61 6.14
CA ASP A 233 4.85 16.97 5.39
C ASP A 233 3.61 17.86 5.17
N GLY A 234 3.84 19.18 5.10
CA GLY A 234 2.79 20.15 4.83
C GLY A 234 2.23 20.00 3.42
N LEU A 235 0.89 20.00 3.31
CA LEU A 235 0.23 20.06 2.01
C LEU A 235 0.58 21.38 1.29
N PRO A 236 0.70 21.35 -0.06
CA PRO A 236 0.90 22.56 -0.86
C PRO A 236 -0.23 23.58 -0.66
N THR A 237 0.12 24.85 -0.51
CA THR A 237 -0.83 25.95 -0.28
C THR A 237 -0.74 27.05 -1.35
N ASP A 238 -1.51 28.12 -1.18
CA ASP A 238 -1.41 29.32 -2.00
C ASP A 238 -0.23 30.22 -1.60
N TYR A 239 0.72 29.72 -0.79
CA TYR A 239 1.93 30.45 -0.44
C TYR A 239 2.73 30.79 -1.71
N VAL A 240 3.00 32.09 -1.89
CA VAL A 240 3.74 32.63 -3.03
C VAL A 240 5.23 32.64 -2.72
N LEU A 241 5.99 31.92 -3.53
CA LEU A 241 7.43 31.77 -3.45
C LEU A 241 8.16 33.11 -3.62
N ARG A 242 9.18 33.32 -2.80
CA ARG A 242 10.05 34.50 -2.79
C ARG A 242 11.48 34.09 -3.04
N LYS A 243 12.27 35.00 -3.59
CA LYS A 243 13.71 34.79 -3.75
C LYS A 243 14.36 34.46 -2.39
N GLY A 244 15.13 33.37 -2.35
CA GLY A 244 15.81 32.87 -1.15
C GLY A 244 14.99 31.90 -0.30
N ASP A 245 13.74 31.59 -0.68
CA ASP A 245 12.96 30.56 0.00
C ASP A 245 13.60 29.19 -0.19
N LEU A 246 13.63 28.41 0.90
CA LEU A 246 13.88 26.97 0.84
C LEU A 246 12.55 26.30 0.49
N VAL A 247 12.57 25.41 -0.50
CA VAL A 247 11.45 24.58 -0.92
C VAL A 247 11.80 23.14 -0.61
N GLN A 248 10.92 22.44 0.09
CA GLN A 248 11.06 21.01 0.35
C GLN A 248 9.90 20.27 -0.32
N PHE A 249 10.24 19.14 -0.92
CA PHE A 249 9.30 18.16 -1.43
C PHE A 249 9.54 16.83 -0.71
N ASP A 250 8.46 16.20 -0.26
CA ASP A 250 8.47 14.85 0.31
C ASP A 250 7.36 14.03 -0.34
N GLY A 251 7.71 12.84 -0.81
CA GLY A 251 6.78 11.97 -1.52
C GLY A 251 7.28 11.48 -2.88
N GLY A 252 6.32 11.24 -3.76
CA GLY A 252 6.54 10.68 -5.09
C GLY A 252 5.25 10.15 -5.70
N CYS A 253 5.38 9.25 -6.65
CA CYS A 253 4.26 8.59 -7.29
C CYS A 253 4.22 7.09 -6.98
N ILE A 254 3.07 6.50 -7.28
CA ILE A 254 2.86 5.06 -7.25
C ILE A 254 2.80 4.55 -8.68
N TYR A 255 3.52 3.47 -8.96
CA TYR A 255 3.45 2.75 -10.23
C TYR A 255 2.92 1.33 -9.98
N GLU A 256 1.71 1.04 -10.46
CA GLU A 256 1.06 -0.27 -10.36
C GLU A 256 1.10 -0.85 -8.93
N GLY A 257 0.83 0.01 -7.93
CA GLY A 257 0.78 -0.36 -6.51
C GLY A 257 2.10 -0.26 -5.74
N TYR A 258 3.22 0.03 -6.43
CA TYR A 258 4.53 0.19 -5.83
C TYR A 258 4.88 1.66 -5.66
N TRP A 259 5.24 2.02 -4.43
CA TRP A 259 5.49 3.40 -4.04
C TRP A 259 6.93 3.79 -4.35
N CYS A 260 7.11 5.04 -4.74
CA CYS A 260 8.35 5.75 -4.51
C CYS A 260 8.10 6.84 -3.48
N ASP A 261 9.03 6.94 -2.52
CA ASP A 261 9.05 8.02 -1.55
C ASP A 261 10.48 8.51 -1.40
N PHE A 262 10.71 9.80 -1.64
CA PHE A 262 11.96 10.45 -1.32
C PHE A 262 11.77 11.94 -1.05
N LYS A 263 12.68 12.47 -0.24
CA LYS A 263 12.74 13.91 0.03
C LYS A 263 13.76 14.63 -0.84
N ARG A 264 13.41 15.80 -1.37
CA ARG A 264 14.36 16.72 -2.03
C ARG A 264 14.12 18.15 -1.56
N MET A 265 15.18 18.95 -1.65
CA MET A 265 15.13 20.37 -1.32
C MET A 265 15.77 21.20 -2.44
N ALA A 266 15.27 22.41 -2.64
CA ALA A 266 15.78 23.39 -3.57
C ALA A 266 15.61 24.80 -2.97
N THR A 267 16.31 25.78 -3.53
CA THR A 267 16.12 27.20 -3.18
C THR A 267 15.61 27.98 -4.37
N VAL A 268 14.78 28.99 -4.11
CA VAL A 268 14.35 29.94 -5.16
C VAL A 268 15.49 30.93 -5.41
N GLY A 269 16.33 30.62 -6.39
CA GLY A 269 17.60 31.33 -6.63
C GLY A 269 18.73 30.80 -5.77
N GLU A 270 19.79 31.60 -5.60
CA GLU A 270 21.00 31.18 -4.88
C GLU A 270 20.74 30.84 -3.40
N PRO A 271 21.25 29.69 -2.91
CA PRO A 271 21.10 29.30 -1.52
C PRO A 271 21.97 30.17 -0.61
N ARG A 272 21.44 30.52 0.56
CA ARG A 272 22.23 31.12 1.64
C ARG A 272 23.20 30.09 2.25
N ALA A 273 24.20 30.56 2.97
CA ALA A 273 25.21 29.70 3.60
C ALA A 273 24.63 28.69 4.60
N ASP A 274 23.60 29.08 5.37
CA ASP A 274 22.87 28.21 6.31
C ASP A 274 22.11 27.09 5.58
N GLN A 275 21.42 27.42 4.47
CA GLN A 275 20.71 26.45 3.64
C GLN A 275 21.65 25.45 2.98
N ARG A 276 22.79 25.93 2.44
CA ARG A 276 23.82 25.07 1.85
C ARG A 276 24.39 24.09 2.88
N ARG A 277 24.74 24.59 4.08
CA ARG A 277 25.24 23.75 5.17
C ARG A 277 24.21 22.71 5.61
N PHE A 278 22.93 23.08 5.70
CA PHE A 278 21.85 22.14 6.01
C PHE A 278 21.76 21.00 4.98
N TYR A 279 21.79 21.34 3.69
CA TYR A 279 21.79 20.34 2.61
C TYR A 279 23.01 19.41 2.67
N GLU A 280 24.21 19.96 2.88
CA GLU A 280 25.45 19.19 2.94
C GLU A 280 25.41 18.16 4.07
N LEU A 281 24.98 18.56 5.28
CA LEU A 281 24.83 17.66 6.43
C LEU A 281 23.82 16.53 6.15
N ALA A 282 22.66 16.86 5.57
CA ALA A 282 21.65 15.86 5.23
C ALA A 282 22.16 14.87 4.18
N ARG A 283 22.88 15.37 3.17
CA ARG A 283 23.49 14.55 2.11
C ARG A 283 24.57 13.63 2.65
N GLU A 284 25.45 14.13 3.52
CA GLU A 284 26.50 13.32 4.16
C GLU A 284 25.91 12.17 4.97
N GLY A 285 24.89 12.45 5.80
CA GLY A 285 24.19 11.42 6.57
C GLY A 285 23.54 10.35 5.69
N LEU A 286 22.87 10.76 4.60
CA LEU A 286 22.27 9.83 3.65
C LEU A 286 23.33 8.94 2.98
N LEU A 287 24.44 9.52 2.52
CA LEU A 287 25.51 8.76 1.84
C LEU A 287 26.18 7.78 2.80
N ALA A 288 26.43 8.19 4.05
CA ALA A 288 26.97 7.31 5.08
C ALA A 288 26.03 6.12 5.38
N ALA A 289 24.71 6.37 5.43
CA ALA A 289 23.72 5.31 5.60
C ALA A 289 23.72 4.33 4.40
N ILE A 290 23.77 4.84 3.16
CA ILE A 290 23.83 4.00 1.95
C ILE A 290 25.09 3.12 1.94
N GLU A 291 26.23 3.65 2.36
CA GLU A 291 27.51 2.93 2.35
C GLU A 291 27.49 1.68 3.25
N VAL A 292 26.75 1.72 4.36
CA VAL A 292 26.66 0.59 5.30
C VAL A 292 25.55 -0.41 4.96
N MET A 293 24.59 -0.05 4.09
CA MET A 293 23.46 -0.90 3.72
C MET A 293 23.90 -2.08 2.84
N LYS A 294 23.95 -3.28 3.42
CA LYS A 294 24.26 -4.53 2.72
C LYS A 294 23.67 -5.75 3.43
N PRO A 295 23.48 -6.89 2.73
CA PRO A 295 23.02 -8.13 3.35
C PRO A 295 23.83 -8.51 4.59
N GLY A 296 23.15 -8.91 5.66
CA GLY A 296 23.76 -9.31 6.93
C GLY A 296 24.08 -8.16 7.90
N VAL A 297 23.95 -6.89 7.48
CA VAL A 297 24.02 -5.74 8.40
C VAL A 297 22.63 -5.51 9.00
N PRO A 298 22.46 -5.54 10.33
CA PRO A 298 21.18 -5.22 10.96
C PRO A 298 20.77 -3.78 10.67
N THR A 299 19.47 -3.54 10.49
CA THR A 299 18.89 -2.18 10.38
C THR A 299 18.93 -1.38 11.69
N SER A 300 19.55 -1.95 12.74
CA SER A 300 19.49 -1.61 14.18
C SER A 300 18.13 -1.82 14.84
N ALA A 301 18.17 -2.04 16.16
CA ALA A 301 17.05 -2.01 17.11
C ALA A 301 17.11 -0.71 17.90
#